data_AF-A0A7R9I0U9-F1
#
_entry.id   AF-A0A7R9I0U9-F1
#
_cell.length_a   1.000
_cell.length_b   1.000
_cell.length_c   1.000
_cell.angle_alpha   90.00
_cell.angle_beta   90.00
_cell.angle_gamma   90.00
#
_symmetry.space_group_name_H-M   'P 1'
#
loop_
_entity.id
_entity.type
_entity.pdbx_description
1 polymer ?
#
loop_
_entity_poly.entity_id
_entity_poly.type
_entity_poly.pdbx_seq_one_letter_code
_entity_poly.pdbx_strand_id
1 'polypeptide(L)'
;MENMNDVPYVQAKHLGPETTAVMSLVCGEVRRLVPSSIPCGVQVLAGGNKEAVAIAHASGLQFIRAEGYVFSHVADEGFTDSSAGELLRYRRQLGADNVLVFTDIKKKHSAHAITSDVSLEETARAAEFFCSDGVIVTGSATGDPANPHQLTGWYHSLIQQTLLNC
;
A
#
# COMPACT_ATOMS: atom_id res chain seq x y z
N MET A 1 9.77 -2.59 -4.22
CA MET A 1 9.65 -2.92 -5.66
C MET A 1 8.24 -2.62 -6.10
N GLU A 2 8.04 -2.23 -7.34
CA GLU A 2 6.74 -1.75 -7.85
C GLU A 2 6.66 -2.05 -9.35
N ASN A 3 5.47 -2.39 -9.87
CA ASN A 3 5.22 -2.57 -11.30
C ASN A 3 4.89 -1.25 -12.02
N MET A 4 5.60 -0.16 -11.69
CA MET A 4 5.31 1.19 -12.20
C MET A 4 5.27 1.33 -13.73
N ASN A 5 5.97 0.46 -14.45
CA ASN A 5 6.03 0.50 -15.92
C ASN A 5 5.04 -0.45 -16.60
N ASP A 6 4.14 -1.06 -15.83
CA ASP A 6 3.05 -1.92 -16.33
C ASP A 6 1.86 -1.07 -16.82
N VAL A 7 2.18 -0.07 -17.66
CA VAL A 7 1.21 0.90 -18.19
C VAL A 7 0.61 0.39 -19.51
N PRO A 8 -0.70 0.57 -19.73
CA PRO A 8 -1.68 1.18 -18.82
C PRO A 8 -2.05 0.25 -17.66
N TYR A 9 -2.23 0.82 -16.46
CA TYR A 9 -2.61 0.04 -15.28
C TYR A 9 -4.02 -0.55 -15.41
N VAL A 10 -4.21 -1.74 -14.85
CA VAL A 10 -5.50 -2.42 -14.78
C VAL A 10 -5.85 -2.74 -13.34
N GLN A 11 -7.14 -2.65 -12.99
CA GLN A 11 -7.62 -2.98 -11.66
C GLN A 11 -7.29 -4.43 -11.29
N ALA A 12 -7.11 -4.70 -9.99
CA ALA A 12 -6.78 -6.03 -9.46
C ALA A 12 -7.57 -7.21 -10.06
N LYS A 13 -8.87 -7.02 -10.33
CA LYS A 13 -9.76 -8.04 -10.94
C LYS A 13 -9.36 -8.49 -12.36
N HIS A 14 -8.45 -7.74 -13.01
CA HIS A 14 -7.95 -8.01 -14.35
C HIS A 14 -6.49 -8.45 -14.35
N LEU A 15 -5.81 -8.46 -13.20
CA LEU A 15 -4.44 -8.96 -13.11
C LEU A 15 -4.40 -10.46 -13.39
N GLY A 16 -3.46 -10.86 -14.24
CA GLY A 16 -3.21 -12.27 -14.52
C GLY A 16 -2.17 -12.88 -13.58
N PRO A 17 -2.03 -14.22 -13.60
CA PRO A 17 -1.05 -14.92 -12.77
C PRO A 17 0.39 -14.49 -13.08
N GLU A 18 0.67 -14.00 -14.28
CA GLU A 18 1.98 -13.49 -14.69
C GLU A 18 2.49 -12.36 -13.80
N THR A 19 1.61 -11.48 -13.30
CA THR A 19 2.00 -10.40 -12.39
C THR A 19 2.61 -10.98 -11.12
N THR A 20 1.90 -11.89 -10.44
CA THR A 20 2.42 -12.53 -9.23
C THR A 20 3.65 -13.39 -9.50
N ALA A 21 3.67 -14.16 -10.59
CA ALA A 21 4.78 -15.05 -10.93
C ALA A 21 6.08 -14.27 -11.19
N VAL A 22 6.01 -13.24 -12.06
CA VAL A 22 7.19 -12.44 -12.41
C VAL A 22 7.65 -11.60 -11.22
N MET A 23 6.71 -10.95 -10.52
CA MET A 23 7.09 -10.12 -9.38
C MET A 23 7.66 -10.94 -8.21
N SER A 24 7.17 -12.14 -7.94
CA SER A 24 7.77 -13.02 -6.93
C SER A 24 9.20 -13.43 -7.25
N LEU A 25 9.51 -13.71 -8.53
CA LEU A 25 10.88 -13.99 -8.96
C LEU A 25 11.78 -12.78 -8.75
N VAL A 26 11.39 -11.62 -9.28
CA VAL A 26 12.18 -10.38 -9.15
C VAL A 26 12.36 -10.00 -7.69
N CYS A 27 11.29 -10.05 -6.89
CA CYS A 27 11.35 -9.73 -5.46
C CYS A 27 12.25 -10.68 -4.69
N GLY A 28 12.21 -11.97 -5.00
CA GLY A 28 13.08 -12.97 -4.40
C GLY A 28 14.55 -12.69 -4.69
N GLU A 29 14.90 -12.42 -5.96
CA GLU A 29 16.29 -12.11 -6.35
C GLU A 29 16.80 -10.81 -5.71
N VAL A 30 16.00 -9.74 -5.73
CA VAL A 30 16.35 -8.50 -5.03
C VAL A 30 16.56 -8.76 -3.54
N ARG A 31 15.66 -9.52 -2.90
CA ARG A 31 15.78 -9.82 -1.47
C ARG A 31 17.07 -10.57 -1.14
N ARG A 32 17.54 -11.47 -2.01
CA ARG A 32 18.82 -12.20 -1.83
C ARG A 32 20.05 -11.29 -1.93
N LEU A 33 19.98 -10.24 -2.75
CA LEU A 33 21.09 -9.33 -2.97
C LEU A 33 21.16 -8.21 -1.92
N VAL A 34 20.01 -7.80 -1.39
CA VAL A 34 19.93 -6.71 -0.41
C VAL A 34 20.21 -7.25 1.00
N PRO A 35 21.08 -6.59 1.79
CA PRO A 35 21.35 -6.97 3.18
C PRO A 35 20.08 -7.16 4.02
N SER A 36 20.07 -8.17 4.89
CA SER A 36 18.91 -8.52 5.72
C SER A 36 18.47 -7.40 6.68
N SER A 37 19.38 -6.48 7.00
CA SER A 37 19.11 -5.30 7.84
C SER A 37 18.41 -4.16 7.08
N ILE A 38 18.15 -4.31 5.78
CA ILE A 38 17.40 -3.33 4.99
C ILE A 38 16.05 -3.97 4.66
N PRO A 39 14.94 -3.47 5.21
CA PRO A 39 13.62 -3.98 4.89
C PRO A 39 13.30 -3.77 3.43
N CYS A 40 12.63 -4.76 2.84
CA CYS A 40 12.13 -4.66 1.47
C CYS A 40 10.63 -4.86 1.49
N GLY A 41 9.94 -4.14 0.60
CA GLY A 41 8.51 -4.30 0.38
C GLY A 41 8.14 -4.23 -1.09
N VAL A 42 6.90 -4.54 -1.38
CA VAL A 42 6.36 -4.58 -2.75
C VAL A 42 5.03 -3.82 -2.83
N GLN A 43 4.79 -3.24 -4.00
CA GLN A 43 3.53 -2.63 -4.40
C GLN A 43 3.13 -3.22 -5.74
N VAL A 44 1.87 -3.64 -5.85
CA VAL A 44 1.24 -3.97 -7.13
C VAL A 44 0.17 -2.91 -7.35
N LEU A 45 0.38 -2.09 -8.38
CA LEU A 45 -0.42 -0.90 -8.64
C LEU A 45 -1.89 -1.24 -8.96
N ALA A 46 -2.74 -0.21 -8.93
CA ALA A 46 -4.17 -0.31 -9.23
C ALA A 46 -4.92 -1.28 -8.29
N GLY A 47 -4.51 -1.27 -7.01
CA GLY A 47 -5.18 -2.00 -5.93
C GLY A 47 -4.88 -3.49 -5.90
N GLY A 48 -3.79 -3.96 -6.52
CA GLY A 48 -3.31 -5.35 -6.46
C GLY A 48 -2.79 -5.79 -5.08
N ASN A 49 -3.47 -5.39 -4.01
CA ASN A 49 -2.98 -5.52 -2.64
C ASN A 49 -2.89 -6.98 -2.21
N LYS A 50 -3.80 -7.84 -2.66
CA LYS A 50 -3.76 -9.28 -2.35
C LYS A 50 -2.59 -9.95 -3.05
N GLU A 51 -2.36 -9.61 -4.31
CA GLU A 51 -1.20 -10.03 -5.10
C GLU A 51 0.08 -9.59 -4.39
N ALA A 52 0.15 -8.33 -3.93
CA ALA A 52 1.28 -7.80 -3.19
C ALA A 52 1.56 -8.61 -1.90
N VAL A 53 0.53 -8.95 -1.10
CA VAL A 53 0.72 -9.78 0.11
C VAL A 53 1.26 -11.16 -0.24
N ALA A 54 0.72 -11.80 -1.28
CA ALA A 54 1.17 -13.11 -1.73
C ALA A 54 2.63 -13.08 -2.19
N ILE A 55 2.99 -12.07 -2.99
CA ILE A 55 4.37 -11.84 -3.46
C ILE A 55 5.29 -11.61 -2.26
N ALA A 56 4.93 -10.71 -1.34
CA ALA A 56 5.73 -10.38 -0.18
C ALA A 56 6.00 -11.62 0.69
N HIS A 57 4.95 -12.40 0.96
CA HIS A 57 5.06 -13.63 1.74
C HIS A 57 5.96 -14.66 1.06
N ALA A 58 5.75 -14.93 -0.24
CA ALA A 58 6.53 -15.91 -0.99
C ALA A 58 8.00 -15.51 -1.18
N SER A 59 8.28 -14.22 -1.29
CA SER A 59 9.62 -13.68 -1.54
C SER A 59 10.37 -13.25 -0.25
N GLY A 60 9.79 -13.43 0.93
CA GLY A 60 10.42 -13.05 2.21
C GLY A 60 10.58 -11.53 2.40
N LEU A 61 9.63 -10.75 1.90
CA LEU A 61 9.57 -9.30 2.09
C LEU A 61 8.85 -8.95 3.40
N GLN A 62 9.11 -7.75 3.91
CA GLN A 62 8.67 -7.33 5.25
C GLN A 62 7.32 -6.59 5.21
N PHE A 63 7.00 -5.93 4.10
CA PHE A 63 5.80 -5.12 4.00
C PHE A 63 5.27 -5.01 2.58
N ILE A 64 4.02 -4.59 2.46
CA ILE A 64 3.44 -4.09 1.22
C ILE A 64 3.05 -2.63 1.38
N ARG A 65 3.02 -1.92 0.25
CA ARG A 65 2.32 -0.64 0.14
C ARG A 65 0.98 -0.89 -0.54
N ALA A 66 -0.10 -0.57 0.15
CA ALA A 66 -1.47 -0.83 -0.28
C ALA A 66 -2.19 0.45 -0.66
N GLU A 67 -2.93 0.39 -1.77
CA GLU A 67 -3.71 1.50 -2.29
C GLU A 67 -5.21 1.20 -2.14
N GLY A 68 -6.05 2.21 -1.95
CA GLY A 68 -7.49 1.98 -1.75
C GLY A 68 -7.76 1.09 -0.55
N TYR A 69 -7.02 1.27 0.54
CA TYR A 69 -7.20 0.44 1.74
C TYR A 69 -8.51 0.77 2.47
N VAL A 70 -8.73 2.07 2.74
CA VAL A 70 -9.96 2.63 3.32
C VAL A 70 -10.53 3.69 2.39
N PHE A 71 -11.87 3.73 2.34
CA PHE A 71 -12.68 4.57 1.44
C PHE A 71 -12.44 4.35 -0.06
N SER A 72 -13.52 4.41 -0.83
CA SER A 72 -13.42 4.33 -2.29
C SER A 72 -13.00 5.68 -2.88
N HIS A 73 -12.35 5.65 -4.04
CA HIS A 73 -11.99 6.83 -4.82
C HIS A 73 -11.90 6.50 -6.31
N VAL A 74 -11.71 7.50 -7.16
CA VAL A 74 -11.54 7.29 -8.61
C VAL A 74 -10.09 7.53 -8.99
N ALA A 75 -9.41 6.51 -9.49
CA ALA A 75 -8.04 6.59 -10.02
C ALA A 75 -8.05 6.54 -11.56
N ASP A 76 -6.88 6.54 -12.18
CA ASP A 76 -6.72 6.53 -13.64
C ASP A 76 -7.37 5.29 -14.29
N GLU A 77 -7.37 4.17 -13.57
CA GLU A 77 -7.98 2.90 -13.95
C GLU A 77 -9.48 2.79 -13.62
N GLY A 78 -10.08 3.84 -13.03
CA GLY A 78 -11.51 3.91 -12.70
C GLY A 78 -11.82 3.89 -11.21
N PHE A 79 -13.02 3.45 -10.85
CA PHE A 79 -13.51 3.45 -9.47
C PHE A 79 -12.87 2.31 -8.66
N THR A 80 -12.19 2.65 -7.57
CA THR A 80 -11.46 1.73 -6.71
C THR A 80 -12.19 1.57 -5.39
N ASP A 81 -12.60 0.33 -5.09
CA ASP A 81 -13.24 -0.02 -3.82
C ASP A 81 -12.22 -0.19 -2.69
N SER A 82 -12.65 0.08 -1.46
CA SER A 82 -11.79 -0.12 -0.29
C SER A 82 -11.50 -1.60 -0.04
N SER A 83 -10.24 -1.97 0.22
CA SER A 83 -9.82 -3.38 0.30
C SER A 83 -9.52 -3.91 1.69
N ALA A 84 -9.54 -3.10 2.77
CA ALA A 84 -9.02 -3.48 4.09
C ALA A 84 -9.56 -4.84 4.61
N GLY A 85 -10.88 -5.01 4.59
CA GLY A 85 -11.53 -6.21 5.14
C GLY A 85 -11.17 -7.49 4.38
N GLU A 86 -11.14 -7.45 3.04
CA GLU A 86 -10.77 -8.60 2.22
C GLU A 86 -9.27 -8.90 2.34
N LEU A 87 -8.45 -7.84 2.29
CA LEU A 87 -6.99 -7.93 2.32
C LEU A 87 -6.49 -8.59 3.60
N LEU A 88 -6.94 -8.13 4.78
CA LEU A 88 -6.45 -8.67 6.05
C LEU A 88 -6.90 -10.11 6.29
N ARG A 89 -8.10 -10.49 5.81
CA ARG A 89 -8.57 -11.89 5.86
C ARG A 89 -7.72 -12.78 4.96
N TYR A 90 -7.40 -12.31 3.75
CA TYR A 90 -6.54 -13.01 2.83
C TYR A 90 -5.11 -13.16 3.39
N ARG A 91 -4.54 -12.09 3.96
CA ARG A 91 -3.24 -12.13 4.66
C ARG A 91 -3.21 -13.21 5.73
N ARG A 92 -4.24 -13.26 6.58
CA ARG A 92 -4.38 -14.28 7.62
C ARG A 92 -4.52 -15.68 7.05
N GLN A 93 -5.32 -15.86 6.00
CA GLN A 93 -5.52 -17.15 5.33
C GLN A 93 -4.21 -17.71 4.76
N LEU A 94 -3.33 -16.85 4.24
CA LEU A 94 -2.00 -17.23 3.76
C LEU A 94 -1.00 -17.53 4.88
N GLY A 95 -1.29 -17.20 6.14
CA GLY A 95 -0.30 -17.22 7.23
C GLY A 95 0.76 -16.13 7.10
N ALA A 96 0.42 -15.01 6.43
CA ALA A 96 1.32 -13.90 6.15
C ALA A 96 1.19 -12.76 7.18
N ASP A 97 0.89 -13.08 8.44
CA ASP A 97 0.70 -12.09 9.52
C ASP A 97 1.94 -11.23 9.79
N ASN A 98 3.12 -11.71 9.37
CA ASN A 98 4.40 -11.00 9.46
C ASN A 98 4.64 -10.00 8.32
N VAL A 99 3.75 -9.91 7.32
CA VAL A 99 3.82 -8.92 6.24
C VAL A 99 3.01 -7.68 6.67
N LEU A 100 3.71 -6.58 6.93
CA LEU A 100 3.09 -5.30 7.31
C LEU A 100 2.36 -4.68 6.11
N VAL A 101 1.26 -3.99 6.36
CA VAL A 101 0.46 -3.28 5.35
C VAL A 101 0.52 -1.77 5.62
N PHE A 102 1.33 -1.06 4.83
CA PHE A 102 1.37 0.41 4.85
C PHE A 102 0.43 0.96 3.79
N THR A 103 -0.43 1.90 4.17
CA THR A 103 -1.57 2.26 3.32
C THR A 103 -1.49 3.69 2.83
N ASP A 104 -1.65 3.89 1.52
CA ASP A 104 -1.81 5.22 0.97
C ASP A 104 -3.17 5.80 1.36
N ILE A 105 -3.15 6.99 1.96
CA ILE A 105 -4.35 7.77 2.27
C ILE A 105 -4.38 9.04 1.43
N LYS A 106 -5.54 9.36 0.87
CA LYS A 106 -5.71 10.45 -0.12
C LYS A 106 -4.62 10.46 -1.18
N LYS A 107 -4.38 9.28 -1.78
CA LYS A 107 -3.36 9.01 -2.80
C LYS A 107 -3.37 10.06 -3.91
N LYS A 108 -2.19 10.45 -4.37
CA LYS A 108 -2.00 11.19 -5.63
C LYS A 108 -2.50 10.40 -6.84
N HIS A 109 -2.81 11.09 -7.95
CA HIS A 109 -3.39 10.47 -9.16
C HIS A 109 -4.72 9.76 -8.86
N SER A 110 -5.47 10.32 -7.91
CA SER A 110 -6.80 9.85 -7.57
C SER A 110 -7.68 11.03 -7.18
N ALA A 111 -8.91 11.04 -7.67
CA ALA A 111 -9.94 11.97 -7.32
C ALA A 111 -10.71 11.46 -6.10
N HIS A 112 -10.76 12.30 -5.06
CA HIS A 112 -11.41 12.02 -3.78
C HIS A 112 -12.74 12.79 -3.62
N ALA A 113 -13.41 13.11 -4.73
CA ALA A 113 -14.62 13.93 -4.72
C ALA A 113 -15.79 13.25 -3.97
N ILE A 114 -15.94 11.93 -4.11
CA ILE A 114 -16.98 11.14 -3.43
C ILE A 114 -16.78 11.06 -1.91
N THR A 115 -15.59 11.34 -1.42
CA THR A 115 -15.19 11.32 -0.01
C THR A 115 -14.62 12.68 0.41
N SER A 116 -15.06 13.76 -0.25
CA SER A 116 -14.54 15.10 -0.03
C SER A 116 -14.89 15.67 1.34
N ASP A 117 -15.93 15.11 1.96
CA ASP A 117 -16.41 15.38 3.31
C ASP A 117 -15.52 14.75 4.39
N VAL A 118 -14.70 13.75 4.03
CA VAL A 118 -13.76 13.10 4.95
C VAL A 118 -12.40 13.80 4.87
N SER A 119 -11.93 14.34 5.98
CA SER A 119 -10.60 14.97 6.07
C SER A 119 -9.45 13.96 5.97
N LEU A 120 -8.23 14.44 5.76
CA LEU A 120 -7.04 13.56 5.78
C LEU A 120 -6.85 12.91 7.16
N GLU A 121 -7.09 13.66 8.23
CA GLU A 121 -6.98 13.18 9.60
C GLU A 121 -8.03 12.08 9.90
N GLU A 122 -9.28 12.28 9.48
CA GLU A 122 -10.32 11.24 9.60
C GLU A 122 -9.98 10.01 8.77
N THR A 123 -9.40 10.19 7.58
CA THR A 123 -8.91 9.08 6.75
C THR A 123 -7.81 8.29 7.47
N ALA A 124 -6.87 8.97 8.11
CA ALA A 124 -5.80 8.35 8.89
C ALA A 124 -6.34 7.56 10.09
N ARG A 125 -7.28 8.15 10.85
CA ARG A 125 -7.95 7.47 11.97
C ARG A 125 -8.74 6.24 11.51
N ALA A 126 -9.39 6.33 10.34
CA ALA A 126 -10.08 5.19 9.75
C ALA A 126 -9.08 4.08 9.36
N ALA A 127 -7.94 4.42 8.75
CA ALA A 127 -6.90 3.44 8.43
C ALA A 127 -6.38 2.72 9.68
N GLU A 128 -6.11 3.46 10.77
CA GLU A 128 -5.75 2.90 12.07
C GLU A 128 -6.85 1.97 12.62
N PHE A 129 -8.11 2.42 12.62
CA PHE A 129 -9.26 1.61 13.07
C PHE A 129 -9.43 0.32 12.25
N PHE A 130 -9.14 0.37 10.96
CA PHE A 130 -9.12 -0.78 10.05
C PHE A 130 -7.79 -1.54 10.06
N CYS A 131 -6.98 -1.38 11.12
CA CYS A 131 -5.77 -2.15 11.39
C CYS A 131 -4.66 -2.02 10.33
N SER A 132 -4.51 -0.84 9.74
CA SER A 132 -3.32 -0.51 8.96
C SER A 132 -2.08 -0.52 9.84
N ASP A 133 -0.98 -1.11 9.38
CA ASP A 133 0.28 -1.15 10.13
C ASP A 133 1.05 0.19 10.07
N GLY A 134 0.65 1.07 9.15
CA GLY A 134 1.13 2.44 9.02
C GLY A 134 0.42 3.16 7.88
N VAL A 135 0.53 4.49 7.82
CA VAL A 135 -0.08 5.30 6.75
C VAL A 135 0.98 6.03 5.95
N ILE A 136 0.74 6.18 4.65
CA ILE A 136 1.58 6.90 3.71
C ILE A 136 0.76 8.08 3.17
N VAL A 137 1.33 9.27 3.31
CA VAL A 137 0.77 10.52 2.78
C VAL A 137 1.66 11.00 1.65
N THR A 138 1.08 11.16 0.47
CA THR A 138 1.77 11.75 -0.70
C THR A 138 1.28 13.18 -0.93
N GLY A 139 2.08 14.02 -1.59
CA GLY A 139 1.59 15.30 -2.09
C GLY A 139 0.59 15.13 -3.24
N SER A 140 0.03 16.23 -3.76
CA SER A 140 -1.15 16.17 -4.64
C SER A 140 -0.84 15.62 -6.04
N ALA A 141 0.39 15.78 -6.51
CA ALA A 141 0.88 15.33 -7.81
C ALA A 141 2.36 14.95 -7.76
N THR A 142 2.85 14.29 -8.81
CA THR A 142 4.30 14.01 -8.94
C THR A 142 5.08 15.34 -8.98
N GLY A 143 6.05 15.49 -8.07
CA GLY A 143 6.84 16.73 -7.93
C GLY A 143 6.29 17.71 -6.89
N ASP A 144 5.11 17.46 -6.34
CA ASP A 144 4.54 18.22 -5.22
C ASP A 144 4.76 17.44 -3.91
N PRO A 145 5.59 17.94 -2.97
CA PRO A 145 5.84 17.25 -1.71
C PRO A 145 4.61 17.28 -0.79
N ALA A 146 4.47 16.26 0.06
CA ALA A 146 3.44 16.28 1.10
C ALA A 146 3.68 17.46 2.06
N ASN A 147 2.61 18.16 2.47
CA ASN A 147 2.73 19.27 3.41
C ASN A 147 2.95 18.72 4.83
N PRO A 148 4.12 18.95 5.47
CA PRO A 148 4.43 18.37 6.78
C PRO A 148 3.49 18.86 7.90
N HIS A 149 2.88 20.04 7.73
CA HIS A 149 1.95 20.59 8.72
C HIS A 149 0.61 19.85 8.78
N GLN A 150 0.29 19.05 7.75
CA GLN A 150 -0.86 18.13 7.78
C GLN A 150 -0.68 16.99 8.79
N LEU A 151 0.53 16.81 9.33
CA LEU A 151 0.88 15.76 10.29
C LEU A 151 0.95 16.26 11.75
N THR A 152 0.28 17.36 12.10
CA THR A 152 0.31 17.88 13.48
C THR A 152 -0.76 17.22 14.36
N GLY A 153 -0.36 16.77 15.57
CA GLY A 153 -1.29 16.38 16.66
C GLY A 153 -1.15 14.96 17.19
N TRP A 154 -0.95 13.95 16.33
CA TRP A 154 -0.94 12.52 16.72
C TRP A 154 0.11 11.66 15.99
N TYR A 155 0.72 12.17 14.92
CA TYR A 155 1.54 11.39 13.98
C TYR A 155 2.93 10.96 14.49
N HIS A 156 3.36 11.46 15.65
CA HIS A 156 4.70 11.15 16.17
C HIS A 156 4.87 9.67 16.58
N SER A 157 3.81 8.98 17.01
CA SER A 157 3.91 7.55 17.39
C SER A 157 3.92 6.61 16.17
N LEU A 158 3.07 6.86 15.17
CA LEU A 158 2.92 5.99 13.98
C LEU A 158 4.06 6.13 12.96
N ILE A 159 4.64 7.32 12.82
CA ILE A 159 5.74 7.55 11.86
C ILE A 159 7.11 7.14 12.46
N GLN A 160 7.35 7.32 13.77
CA GLN A 160 8.62 6.92 14.37
C GLN A 160 8.74 5.40 14.59
N GLN A 161 7.64 4.67 14.83
CA GLN A 161 7.73 3.21 14.99
C GLN A 161 8.04 2.46 13.68
N THR A 162 7.75 3.08 12.53
CA THR A 162 7.90 2.45 11.21
C THR A 162 9.33 2.55 10.65
N LEU A 163 10.13 3.52 11.09
CA LEU A 163 11.54 3.67 10.67
C LEU A 163 12.57 3.11 11.67
N LEU A 164 12.16 2.79 12.91
CA LEU A 164 13.09 2.34 13.96
C LEU A 164 13.12 0.82 14.18
N ASN A 165 12.16 0.06 13.63
CA ASN A 165 12.08 -1.41 13.78
C ASN A 165 12.26 -2.14 12.44
N CYS A 166 13.00 -1.52 11.54
CA CYS A 166 13.22 -1.92 10.16
C CYS A 166 14.73 -1.90 9.90
#